data_AF-A0A535LAG3-F1
#
_entry.id   AF-A0A535LAG3-F1
#
_cell.length_a   1.000
_cell.length_b   1.000
_cell.length_c   1.000
_cell.angle_alpha   90.00
_cell.angle_beta   90.00
_cell.angle_gamma   90.00
#
_symmetry.space_group_name_H-M   'P 1'
#
loop_
_entity.id
_entity.type
_entity.pdbx_description
1 polymer ?
#
loop_
_entity_poly.entity_id
_entity_poly.type
_entity_poly.pdbx_seq_one_letter_code
_entity_poly.pdbx_strand_id
1 'polypeptide(L)'
;MDIETVEQLAEYKTVQKWLKGVHHQSPASTTTDEDRLRTLLKFCQLAEKDPDTIIEECFRAPKEGDEWKHIKFKVRRSYSALIDQAQEELFGGGAAGRQRGSIIRSFFIHNGVSMQAVPLR
;
A
#
# COMPACT_ATOMS: atom_id res chain seq x y z
N MET A 1 -12.95 10.49 -6.68
CA MET A 1 -12.08 10.22 -5.52
C MET A 1 -11.48 11.56 -5.15
N ASP A 2 -11.64 11.96 -3.90
CA ASP A 2 -11.52 13.37 -3.51
C ASP A 2 -10.30 13.60 -2.60
N ILE A 3 -9.31 12.69 -2.66
CA ILE A 3 -8.04 12.83 -1.94
C ILE A 3 -7.06 13.58 -2.83
N GLU A 4 -6.73 14.81 -2.43
CA GLU A 4 -5.83 15.69 -3.16
C GLU A 4 -4.54 15.94 -2.38
N THR A 5 -4.55 15.79 -1.05
CA THR A 5 -3.42 16.12 -0.18
C THR A 5 -2.99 14.96 0.72
N VAL A 6 -1.75 15.06 1.24
CA VAL A 6 -1.21 14.06 2.16
C VAL A 6 -1.85 14.12 3.55
N GLU A 7 -2.34 15.29 3.94
CA GLU A 7 -3.08 15.50 5.19
C GLU A 7 -4.41 14.76 5.16
N GLN A 8 -5.17 14.88 4.06
CA GLN A 8 -6.40 14.11 3.87
C GLN A 8 -6.12 12.60 3.88
N LEU A 9 -5.04 12.17 3.23
CA LEU A 9 -4.64 10.77 3.18
C LEU A 9 -4.27 10.22 4.58
N ALA A 10 -3.68 11.06 5.45
CA ALA A 10 -3.24 10.65 6.80
C ALA A 10 -4.41 10.34 7.76
N GLU A 11 -5.61 10.82 7.48
CA GLU A 11 -6.81 10.59 8.29
C GLU A 11 -7.40 9.17 8.10
N TYR A 12 -6.99 8.44 7.07
CA TYR A 12 -7.51 7.10 6.80
C TYR A 12 -6.98 6.06 7.80
N LYS A 13 -7.87 5.15 8.23
CA LYS A 13 -7.54 4.18 9.30
C LYS A 13 -6.41 3.25 8.91
N THR A 14 -6.40 2.81 7.65
CA THR A 14 -5.34 1.94 7.11
C THR A 14 -4.00 2.65 7.04
N VAL A 15 -3.99 3.96 6.82
CA VAL A 15 -2.78 4.79 6.78
C VAL A 15 -2.23 5.01 8.19
N GLN A 16 -3.07 5.37 9.15
CA GLN A 16 -2.68 5.50 10.56
C GLN A 16 -2.12 4.19 11.12
N LYS A 17 -2.77 3.05 10.81
CA LYS A 17 -2.28 1.72 11.19
C LYS A 17 -0.92 1.42 10.57
N TRP A 18 -0.73 1.78 9.30
CA TRP A 18 0.53 1.58 8.60
C TRP A 18 1.66 2.40 9.21
N LEU A 19 1.48 3.72 9.38
CA LEU A 19 2.52 4.60 9.94
C LEU A 19 2.92 4.17 11.35
N LYS A 20 1.95 3.86 12.21
CA LYS A 20 2.21 3.31 13.55
C LYS A 20 3.05 2.02 13.49
N GLY A 21 2.74 1.14 12.53
CA GLY A 21 3.49 -0.09 12.31
C GLY A 21 4.93 0.15 11.83
N VAL A 22 5.12 1.12 10.92
CA VAL A 22 6.44 1.52 10.43
C VAL A 22 7.29 2.09 11.56
N HIS A 23 6.74 3.01 12.37
CA HIS A 23 7.45 3.60 13.51
C HIS A 23 7.85 2.56 14.55
N HIS A 24 7.02 1.54 14.76
CA HIS A 24 7.33 0.45 15.68
C HIS A 24 8.49 -0.43 15.19
N GLN A 25 8.57 -0.70 13.88
CA GLN A 25 9.61 -1.57 13.31
C GLN A 25 10.93 -0.83 13.04
N SER A 26 10.88 0.44 12.67
CA SER A 26 12.05 1.21 12.26
C SER A 26 11.95 2.67 12.70
N PRO A 27 12.16 2.94 14.00
CA PRO A 27 12.09 4.30 14.54
C PRO A 27 13.16 5.25 13.99
N ALA A 28 14.22 4.73 13.35
CA ALA A 28 15.31 5.50 12.72
C ALA A 28 15.29 5.43 11.18
N SER A 29 14.12 5.21 10.57
CA SER A 29 13.98 5.17 9.11
C SER A 29 14.43 6.49 8.47
N THR A 30 15.25 6.40 7.42
CA THR A 30 15.67 7.57 6.61
C THR A 30 14.57 8.11 5.70
N THR A 31 13.54 7.31 5.42
CA THR A 31 12.36 7.79 4.67
C THR A 31 11.37 8.41 5.64
N THR A 32 10.99 9.66 5.37
CA THR A 32 10.03 10.43 6.18
C THR A 32 8.60 9.95 5.96
N ASP A 33 7.71 10.26 6.91
CA ASP A 33 6.27 9.99 6.73
C ASP A 33 5.67 10.79 5.58
N GLU A 34 6.17 12.01 5.35
CA GLU A 34 5.73 12.83 4.22
C GLU A 34 6.05 12.18 2.87
N ASP A 35 7.25 11.61 2.72
CA ASP A 35 7.62 10.87 1.50
C ASP A 35 6.81 9.59 1.31
N ARG A 36 6.46 8.92 2.42
CA ARG A 36 5.56 7.75 2.44
C ARG A 36 4.18 8.12 1.95
N LEU A 37 3.60 9.16 2.55
CA LEU A 37 2.26 9.66 2.23
C LEU A 37 2.19 10.16 0.78
N ARG A 38 3.18 10.92 0.31
CA ARG A 38 3.25 11.34 -1.10
C ARG A 38 3.31 10.16 -2.07
N THR A 39 4.07 9.12 -1.72
CA THR A 39 4.18 7.92 -2.55
C THR A 39 2.86 7.14 -2.57
N LEU A 40 2.19 7.00 -1.43
CA LEU A 40 0.89 6.36 -1.33
C LEU A 40 -0.21 7.17 -2.03
N LEU A 41 -0.21 8.50 -1.91
CA LEU A 41 -1.16 9.39 -2.58
C LEU A 41 -1.13 9.18 -4.11
N LYS A 42 0.06 9.18 -4.69
CA LYS A 42 0.26 8.91 -6.12
C LYS A 42 -0.26 7.54 -6.54
N PHE A 43 -0.09 6.53 -5.69
CA PHE A 43 -0.61 5.19 -5.95
C PHE A 43 -2.14 5.13 -5.84
N CYS A 44 -2.74 5.79 -4.84
CA CYS A 44 -4.19 5.93 -4.71
C CYS A 44 -4.78 6.61 -5.94
N GLN A 45 -4.17 7.70 -6.41
CA GLN A 45 -4.54 8.40 -7.65
C GLN A 45 -4.50 7.48 -8.87
N LEU A 46 -3.42 6.70 -9.03
CA LEU A 46 -3.31 5.71 -10.11
C LEU A 46 -4.38 4.60 -10.01
N ALA A 47 -4.68 4.14 -8.80
CA ALA A 47 -5.69 3.11 -8.55
C ALA A 47 -7.13 3.63 -8.62
N GLU A 48 -7.30 4.95 -8.71
CA GLU A 48 -8.56 5.69 -8.61
C GLU A 48 -9.36 5.36 -7.33
N LYS A 49 -8.66 5.04 -6.23
CA LYS A 49 -9.25 4.56 -4.97
C LYS A 49 -8.55 5.08 -3.73
N ASP A 50 -9.36 5.33 -2.71
CA ASP A 50 -8.86 5.67 -1.38
C ASP A 50 -8.17 4.45 -0.70
N PRO A 51 -7.27 4.68 0.27
CA PRO A 51 -6.49 3.61 0.87
C PRO A 51 -7.33 2.60 1.67
N ASP A 52 -8.45 3.02 2.27
CA ASP A 52 -9.32 2.08 3.00
C ASP A 52 -10.03 1.13 2.01
N THR A 53 -10.56 1.64 0.90
CA THR A 53 -11.15 0.84 -0.19
C THR A 53 -10.14 -0.13 -0.80
N ILE A 54 -8.91 0.31 -1.07
CA ILE A 54 -7.83 -0.56 -1.62
C ILE A 54 -7.62 -1.78 -0.72
N ILE A 55 -7.55 -1.57 0.60
CA ILE A 55 -7.34 -2.64 1.57
C ILE A 55 -8.60 -3.50 1.73
N GLU A 56 -9.78 -2.91 1.79
CA GLU A 56 -11.04 -3.64 1.92
C GLU A 56 -11.26 -4.61 0.75
N GLU A 57 -11.02 -4.17 -0.48
CA GLU A 57 -11.16 -5.00 -1.68
C GLU A 57 -10.29 -6.25 -1.63
N CYS A 58 -9.14 -6.19 -0.95
CA CYS A 58 -8.24 -7.33 -0.80
C CYS A 58 -8.82 -8.47 0.04
N PHE A 59 -9.88 -8.25 0.81
CA PHE A 59 -10.49 -9.25 1.68
C PHE A 59 -11.88 -9.69 1.19
N ARG A 60 -12.25 -10.92 1.54
CA ARG A 60 -13.62 -11.42 1.41
C ARG A 60 -14.45 -10.93 2.58
N ALA A 61 -15.76 -10.79 2.37
CA ALA A 61 -16.69 -10.68 3.47
C ALA A 61 -16.53 -11.93 4.36
N PRO A 62 -16.42 -11.76 5.69
CA PRO A 62 -16.34 -12.89 6.61
C PRO A 62 -17.64 -13.70 6.50
N LYS A 63 -17.52 -15.02 6.50
CA LYS A 63 -18.67 -15.94 6.62
C LYS A 63 -18.87 -16.32 8.08
N GLU A 64 -20.07 -16.77 8.40
CA GLU A 64 -20.36 -17.35 9.71
C GLU A 64 -19.42 -18.54 9.97
N GLY A 65 -18.69 -18.49 11.08
CA GLY A 65 -17.66 -19.47 11.43
C GLY A 65 -16.24 -19.16 10.95
N ASP A 66 -16.01 -18.07 10.19
CA ASP A 66 -14.65 -17.66 9.82
C ASP A 66 -13.95 -17.02 11.03
N GLU A 67 -12.84 -17.61 11.47
CA GLU A 67 -11.97 -17.03 12.50
C GLU A 67 -11.09 -15.88 11.95
N TRP A 68 -10.89 -15.81 10.62
CA TRP A 68 -9.95 -14.89 9.98
C TRP A 68 -10.46 -14.34 8.65
N LYS A 69 -10.07 -13.12 8.30
CA LYS A 69 -10.37 -12.53 6.98
C LYS A 69 -9.58 -13.23 5.88
N HIS A 70 -10.28 -13.77 4.88
CA HIS A 70 -9.66 -14.40 3.72
C HIS A 70 -9.28 -13.40 2.63
N ILE A 71 -8.04 -13.47 2.13
CA ILE A 71 -7.55 -12.61 1.04
C ILE A 71 -8.12 -13.07 -0.32
N LYS A 72 -8.61 -12.12 -1.13
CA LYS A 72 -8.96 -12.32 -2.54
C LYS A 72 -7.70 -12.36 -3.39
N PHE A 73 -7.23 -13.57 -3.72
CA PHE A 73 -5.99 -13.79 -4.47
C PHE A 73 -5.91 -13.01 -5.80
N LYS A 74 -7.00 -12.95 -6.57
CA LYS A 74 -7.05 -12.19 -7.84
C LYS A 74 -6.84 -10.68 -7.63
N VAL A 75 -7.49 -10.11 -6.61
CA VAL A 75 -7.38 -8.68 -6.27
C VAL A 75 -5.98 -8.35 -5.74
N ARG A 76 -5.43 -9.20 -4.87
CA ARG A 76 -4.04 -9.05 -4.42
C ARG A 76 -3.06 -9.05 -5.59
N ARG A 77 -3.25 -9.94 -6.56
CA ARG A 77 -2.42 -10.03 -7.76
C ARG A 77 -2.55 -8.79 -8.64
N SER A 78 -3.76 -8.24 -8.82
CA SER A 78 -3.94 -7.00 -9.59
C SER A 78 -3.24 -5.82 -8.93
N TYR A 79 -3.32 -5.68 -7.61
CA TYR A 79 -2.56 -4.63 -6.90
C TYR A 79 -1.05 -4.86 -6.94
N SER A 80 -0.59 -6.11 -6.89
CA SER A 80 0.85 -6.41 -7.07
C SER A 80 1.34 -5.94 -8.45
N ALA A 81 0.59 -6.25 -9.50
CA ALA A 81 0.91 -5.82 -10.87
C ALA A 81 0.83 -4.29 -11.02
N LEU A 82 -0.14 -3.63 -10.38
CA LEU A 82 -0.25 -2.17 -10.40
C LEU A 82 0.92 -1.49 -9.69
N ILE A 83 1.42 -2.09 -8.60
CA ILE A 83 2.63 -1.60 -7.93
C ILE A 83 3.83 -1.74 -8.87
N ASP A 84 4.00 -2.88 -9.53
CA ASP A 84 5.09 -3.11 -10.48
C ASP A 84 5.03 -2.10 -11.65
N GLN A 85 3.85 -1.83 -12.19
CA GLN A 85 3.64 -0.77 -13.19
C GLN A 85 4.04 0.61 -12.65
N ALA A 86 3.56 0.99 -11.47
CA ALA A 86 3.87 2.29 -10.87
C ALA A 86 5.37 2.48 -10.61
N GLN A 87 6.09 1.40 -10.28
CA GLN A 87 7.54 1.45 -10.10
C GLN A 87 8.28 1.89 -11.36
N GLU A 88 7.90 1.34 -12.51
CA GLU A 88 8.54 1.64 -13.78
C GLU A 88 8.06 2.98 -14.35
N GLU A 89 6.76 3.24 -14.32
CA GLU A 89 6.16 4.38 -15.05
C GLU A 89 6.04 5.65 -14.21
N LEU A 90 5.79 5.55 -12.90
CA LEU A 90 5.45 6.70 -12.05
C LEU A 90 6.58 7.10 -11.10
N PHE A 91 7.45 6.16 -10.74
CA PHE A 91 8.43 6.31 -9.67
C PHE A 91 9.88 6.36 -10.16
N GLY A 92 10.08 6.50 -11.48
CA GLY A 92 11.38 6.74 -12.11
C GLY A 92 12.21 5.48 -12.35
N GLY A 93 11.62 4.28 -12.18
CA GLY A 93 12.29 3.00 -12.44
C GLY A 93 13.52 2.73 -11.57
N GLY A 94 14.24 1.66 -11.88
CA GLY A 94 15.55 1.37 -11.28
C GLY A 94 15.54 1.30 -9.75
N ALA A 95 16.48 1.98 -9.09
CA ALA A 95 16.58 1.97 -7.62
C ALA A 95 15.47 2.79 -6.93
N ALA A 96 15.15 3.99 -7.46
CA ALA A 96 14.14 4.87 -6.90
C ALA A 96 12.73 4.26 -7.01
N GLY A 97 12.41 3.69 -8.17
CA GLY A 97 11.19 2.92 -8.40
C GLY A 97 11.04 1.78 -7.39
N ARG A 98 12.09 0.95 -7.23
CA ARG A 98 12.09 -0.14 -6.25
C ARG A 98 11.85 0.35 -4.81
N GLN A 99 12.49 1.44 -4.39
CA GLN A 99 12.27 2.00 -3.05
C GLN A 99 10.80 2.41 -2.84
N ARG A 100 10.22 3.15 -3.80
CA ARG A 100 8.81 3.59 -3.74
C ARG A 100 7.82 2.42 -3.82
N GLY A 101 8.13 1.41 -4.63
CA GLY A 101 7.37 0.16 -4.65
C GLY A 101 7.41 -0.58 -3.30
N SER A 102 8.54 -0.58 -2.61
CA SER A 102 8.66 -1.16 -1.26
C SER A 102 7.83 -0.38 -0.23
N ILE A 103 7.75 0.96 -0.35
CA ILE A 103 6.87 1.78 0.49
C ILE A 103 5.41 1.33 0.33
N ILE A 104 4.94 1.16 -0.91
CA ILE A 104 3.54 0.76 -1.15
C ILE A 104 3.30 -0.66 -0.65
N ARG A 105 4.21 -1.61 -0.89
CA ARG A 105 4.07 -2.98 -0.36
C ARG A 105 4.03 -3.00 1.16
N SER A 106 4.83 -2.16 1.83
CA SER A 106 4.79 -2.00 3.29
C SER A 106 3.39 -1.59 3.75
N PHE A 107 2.74 -0.64 3.08
CA PHE A 107 1.36 -0.24 3.39
C PHE A 107 0.39 -1.44 3.37
N PHE A 108 0.42 -2.27 2.33
CA PHE A 108 -0.40 -3.48 2.26
C PHE A 108 -0.08 -4.48 3.37
N ILE A 109 1.21 -4.73 3.64
CA ILE A 109 1.67 -5.72 4.62
C ILE A 109 1.22 -5.35 6.03
N HIS A 110 1.40 -4.09 6.46
CA HIS A 110 0.93 -3.63 7.77
C HIS A 110 -0.59 -3.68 7.90
N ASN A 111 -1.32 -3.65 6.79
CA ASN A 111 -2.77 -3.81 6.74
C ASN A 111 -3.22 -5.27 6.58
N GLY A 112 -2.30 -6.25 6.65
CA GLY A 112 -2.62 -7.68 6.65
C GLY A 112 -2.69 -8.31 5.26
N VAL A 113 -2.30 -7.57 4.21
CA VAL A 113 -2.20 -8.09 2.84
C VAL A 113 -0.74 -8.38 2.54
N SER A 114 -0.34 -9.66 2.67
CA SER A 114 1.01 -10.08 2.35
C SER A 114 1.35 -9.80 0.89
N MET A 115 2.39 -9.00 0.64
CA MET A 115 2.87 -8.63 -0.69
C MET A 115 4.31 -9.11 -0.87
N GLN A 116 4.65 -9.53 -2.09
CA GLN A 116 6.01 -9.88 -2.47
C GLN A 116 6.43 -9.05 -3.68
N ALA A 117 7.71 -8.70 -3.76
CA ALA A 117 8.27 -8.21 -5.01
C ALA A 117 8.49 -9.40 -5.95
N VAL A 118 8.23 -9.22 -7.24
CA VAL A 118 8.64 -10.20 -8.24
C VAL A 118 10.19 -10.18 -8.28
N PRO A 119 10.87 -11.32 -8.08
CA PRO A 119 12.32 -11.37 -8.27
C PRO A 119 12.65 -10.98 -9.70
N LEU A 120 13.58 -10.05 -9.89
CA LEU A 120 14.10 -9.70 -11.21
C LEU A 120 14.64 -10.99 -11.86
N ARG A 121 14.17 -11.30 -13.06
CA ARG A 121 14.72 -12.36 -13.91
C ARG A 121 15.84 -11.81 -14.76
#